data_AF-A0A377XSK9-F1
#
_entry.id   AF-A0A377XSK9-F1
#
_cell.length_a   1.000
_cell.length_b   1.000
_cell.length_c   1.000
_cell.angle_alpha   90.00
_cell.angle_beta   90.00
_cell.angle_gamma   90.00
#
_symmetry.space_group_name_H-M   'P 1'
#
loop_
_entity.id
_entity.type
_entity.pdbx_description
1 polymer ?
#
loop_
_entity_poly.entity_id
_entity_poly.type
_entity_poly.pdbx_seq_one_letter_code
_entity_poly.pdbx_strand_id
1 'polypeptide(L)'
;MSKKILMLVGDYAEDYETMVPFQALQMIGHQVDAVCPDKAAGDYVMTAIHDFDGAQTYSEKPGHRFTLNADFAAVKAENYDALVIPGGRAPEYLRLNEGGY
;
A
#
# COMPACT_ATOMS: atom_id res chain seq x y z
N MET A 1 -1.60 0.25 -23.78
CA MET A 1 -0.34 0.89 -23.34
C MET A 1 -0.14 0.55 -21.87
N SER A 2 1.10 0.27 -21.46
CA SER A 2 1.44 0.17 -20.03
C SER A 2 1.20 1.52 -19.34
N LYS A 3 0.91 1.48 -18.04
CA LYS A 3 0.60 2.63 -17.19
C LYS A 3 1.48 2.57 -15.96
N LYS A 4 1.90 3.73 -15.45
CA LYS A 4 2.66 3.84 -14.21
C LYS A 4 1.72 4.18 -13.07
N ILE A 5 1.65 3.32 -12.06
CA ILE A 5 0.68 3.40 -10.97
C ILE A 5 1.42 3.56 -9.66
N LEU A 6 1.04 4.57 -8.89
CA LEU A 6 1.52 4.75 -7.52
C LEU A 6 0.61 3.97 -6.57
N MET A 7 1.19 3.24 -5.64
CA MET A 7 0.46 2.56 -4.58
C MET A 7 0.96 3.08 -3.23
N LEU A 8 0.11 3.83 -2.54
CA LEU A 8 0.44 4.41 -1.23
C LEU A 8 0.03 3.43 -0.13
N VAL A 9 1.01 2.82 0.52
CA VAL A 9 0.81 1.82 1.58
C VAL A 9 1.35 2.34 2.91
N GLY A 10 1.07 1.59 3.98
CA GLY A 10 1.58 1.89 5.31
C GLY A 10 1.46 0.68 6.24
N ASP A 11 2.08 0.76 7.41
CA ASP A 11 1.91 -0.26 8.46
C ASP A 11 0.44 -0.50 8.80
N TYR A 12 0.09 -1.78 8.88
CA TYR A 12 -1.26 -2.33 9.03
C TYR A 12 -2.24 -1.94 7.91
N ALA A 13 -1.76 -1.70 6.68
CA ALA A 13 -2.60 -1.82 5.49
C ALA A 13 -3.14 -3.25 5.37
N GLU A 14 -4.34 -3.41 4.82
CA GLU A 14 -4.96 -4.74 4.72
C GLU A 14 -4.18 -5.63 3.71
N ASP A 15 -3.90 -6.88 4.08
CA ASP A 15 -3.00 -7.79 3.36
C ASP A 15 -3.44 -8.08 1.92
N TYR A 16 -4.73 -8.38 1.72
CA TYR A 16 -5.30 -8.59 0.40
C TYR A 16 -5.44 -7.29 -0.36
N GLU A 17 -5.92 -6.22 0.28
CA GLU A 17 -6.04 -4.92 -0.37
C GLU A 17 -4.67 -4.35 -0.78
N THR A 18 -3.58 -4.87 -0.22
CA THR A 18 -2.21 -4.57 -0.61
C THR A 18 -1.72 -5.52 -1.71
N MET A 19 -1.64 -6.82 -1.43
CA MET A 19 -0.99 -7.79 -2.32
C MET A 19 -1.74 -8.00 -3.64
N VAL A 20 -3.08 -8.09 -3.59
CA VAL A 20 -3.89 -8.41 -4.77
C VAL A 20 -3.80 -7.35 -5.85
N PRO A 21 -4.07 -6.04 -5.59
CA PRO A 21 -3.95 -5.03 -6.64
C PRO A 21 -2.51 -4.85 -7.10
N PHE A 22 -1.52 -4.94 -6.20
CA PHE A 22 -0.11 -4.84 -6.57
C PHE A 22 0.27 -5.88 -7.63
N GLN A 23 -0.04 -7.16 -7.36
CA GLN A 23 0.29 -8.25 -8.27
C GLN A 23 -0.60 -8.29 -9.51
N ALA A 24 -1.90 -8.02 -9.38
CA ALA A 24 -2.83 -8.06 -10.50
C ALA A 24 -2.51 -6.99 -11.56
N LEU A 25 -2.18 -5.76 -11.13
CA LEU A 25 -1.80 -4.68 -12.03
C LEU A 25 -0.47 -4.97 -12.74
N GLN A 26 0.51 -5.53 -12.01
CA GLN A 26 1.77 -5.98 -12.60
C GLN A 26 1.55 -7.10 -13.63
N MET A 27 0.71 -8.09 -13.31
CA MET A 27 0.41 -9.22 -14.17
C MET A 27 -0.17 -8.79 -15.53
N ILE A 28 -0.99 -7.72 -15.56
CA ILE A 28 -1.55 -7.18 -16.81
C ILE A 28 -0.64 -6.14 -17.50
N GLY A 29 0.60 -5.99 -17.03
CA GLY A 29 1.66 -5.22 -17.69
C GLY A 29 1.78 -3.76 -17.26
N HIS A 30 1.19 -3.34 -16.13
CA HIS A 30 1.42 -2.02 -15.55
C HIS A 30 2.66 -2.02 -14.65
N GLN A 31 3.34 -0.86 -14.57
CA GLN A 31 4.36 -0.63 -13.55
C GLN A 31 3.66 -0.13 -12.29
N VAL A 32 3.93 -0.76 -11.14
CA VAL A 32 3.39 -0.36 -9.84
C VAL A 32 4.56 -0.04 -8.90
N ASP A 33 4.65 1.21 -8.46
CA ASP A 33 5.60 1.65 -7.43
C ASP A 33 4.83 1.73 -6.11
N ALA A 34 5.17 0.88 -5.15
CA ALA A 34 4.58 0.85 -3.81
C ALA A 34 5.50 1.54 -2.80
N VAL A 35 4.96 2.54 -2.12
CA VAL A 35 5.71 3.47 -1.26
C VAL A 35 5.01 3.67 0.08
N CYS A 36 5.78 4.02 1.11
CA CYS A 36 5.29 4.40 2.43
C CYS A 36 6.11 5.60 2.93
N PRO A 37 5.49 6.64 3.51
CA PRO A 37 6.24 7.73 4.15
C PRO A 37 7.28 7.19 5.15
N ASP A 38 8.41 7.89 5.22
CA ASP A 38 9.54 7.57 6.12
C ASP A 38 10.18 6.19 5.92
N LYS A 39 9.91 5.52 4.79
CA LYS A 39 10.52 4.23 4.39
C LYS A 39 11.08 4.29 2.97
N ALA A 40 12.11 3.48 2.72
CA ALA A 40 12.79 3.36 1.43
C ALA A 40 12.44 2.03 0.73
N ALA A 41 12.80 1.91 -0.55
CA ALA A 41 12.75 0.66 -1.28
C ALA A 41 13.60 -0.41 -0.56
N GLY A 42 13.04 -1.61 -0.42
CA GLY A 42 13.63 -2.71 0.35
C GLY A 42 13.21 -2.75 1.82
N ASP A 43 12.67 -1.67 2.39
CA ASP A 43 11.97 -1.73 3.67
C ASP A 43 10.62 -2.46 3.52
N TYR A 44 9.97 -2.78 4.64
CA TYR A 44 8.66 -3.41 4.63
C TYR A 44 7.65 -2.68 5.50
N VAL A 45 6.37 -2.85 5.16
CA VAL A 45 5.25 -2.58 6.06
C VAL A 45 4.71 -3.91 6.61
N MET A 46 4.28 -3.89 7.87
CA MET A 46 3.45 -4.99 8.39
C MET A 46 2.05 -4.86 7.80
N THR A 47 1.42 -5.94 7.35
CA THR A 47 0.00 -5.90 6.93
C THR A 47 -0.92 -6.48 8.00
N ALA A 48 -2.22 -6.18 7.87
CA ALA A 48 -3.29 -6.71 8.70
C ALA A 48 -4.21 -7.61 7.87
N ILE A 49 -4.64 -8.75 8.42
CA ILE A 49 -5.75 -9.53 7.88
C ILE A 49 -7.00 -9.11 8.63
N HIS A 50 -7.97 -8.55 7.92
CA HIS A 50 -9.29 -8.21 8.46
C HIS A 50 -10.32 -9.25 8.02
N ASP A 51 -10.86 -10.02 8.96
CA ASP A 51 -11.82 -11.08 8.65
C ASP A 51 -13.01 -11.12 9.63
N PHE A 52 -14.17 -11.54 9.14
CA PHE A 52 -15.41 -11.61 9.91
C PHE A 52 -15.62 -13.01 10.50
N ASP A 53 -15.09 -13.20 11.70
CA ASP A 53 -15.16 -14.48 12.44
C ASP A 53 -16.45 -14.62 13.29
N GLY A 54 -17.52 -13.91 12.94
CA GLY A 54 -18.84 -13.99 13.61
C GLY A 54 -19.12 -12.97 14.73
N ALA A 55 -18.20 -12.02 14.98
CA ALA A 55 -18.44 -10.88 15.87
C ALA A 55 -19.14 -9.71 15.15
N GLN A 56 -19.53 -8.66 15.90
CA GLN A 56 -20.14 -7.45 15.32
C GLN A 56 -19.22 -6.65 14.40
N THR A 57 -17.92 -6.90 14.47
CA THR A 57 -16.88 -6.27 13.63
C THR A 57 -15.82 -7.32 13.28
N TYR A 58 -14.92 -6.97 12.38
CA TYR A 58 -13.81 -7.81 11.97
C TYR A 58 -12.84 -8.12 13.13
N SER A 59 -12.18 -9.26 13.04
CA SER A 59 -10.95 -9.55 13.79
C SER A 59 -9.74 -9.02 13.01
N GLU A 60 -8.65 -8.72 13.72
CA GLU A 60 -7.38 -8.33 13.11
C GLU A 60 -6.29 -9.35 13.49
N LYS A 61 -5.56 -9.84 12.47
CA LYS A 61 -4.43 -10.77 12.64
C LYS A 61 -3.22 -10.23 11.87
N PRO A 62 -1.97 -10.54 12.29
CA PRO A 62 -0.80 -10.20 11.50
C PRO A 62 -0.85 -10.87 10.12
N GLY A 63 -0.69 -10.07 9.06
CA GLY A 63 -0.53 -10.56 7.69
C GLY A 63 0.94 -10.74 7.31
N HIS A 64 1.21 -10.74 6.01
CA HIS A 64 2.56 -10.83 5.48
C HIS A 64 3.35 -9.54 5.68
N ARG A 65 4.68 -9.61 5.54
CA ARG A 65 5.50 -8.41 5.36
C ARG A 65 5.45 -8.02 3.90
N PHE A 66 4.95 -6.82 3.60
CA PHE A 66 4.95 -6.28 2.25
C PHE A 66 6.20 -5.43 2.03
N THR A 67 7.09 -5.86 1.14
CA THR A 67 8.34 -5.13 0.84
C THR A 67 8.08 -4.04 -0.19
N LEU A 68 8.51 -2.82 0.11
CA LEU A 68 8.39 -1.65 -0.75
C LEU A 68 9.39 -1.74 -1.91
N ASN A 69 8.98 -1.30 -3.10
CA ASN A 69 9.84 -1.35 -4.30
C ASN A 69 10.24 0.05 -4.81
N ALA A 70 9.84 1.12 -4.13
CA ALA A 70 10.18 2.50 -4.47
C ALA A 70 10.30 3.39 -3.22
N ASP A 71 11.06 4.48 -3.35
CA ASP A 71 11.26 5.46 -2.28
C ASP A 71 10.14 6.51 -2.29
N PHE A 72 9.47 6.71 -1.15
CA PHE A 72 8.44 7.76 -1.03
C PHE A 72 9.00 9.16 -1.35
N ALA A 73 10.22 9.46 -0.87
CA ALA A 73 10.87 10.75 -1.07
C ALA A 73 11.19 11.08 -2.55
N ALA A 74 11.21 10.07 -3.43
CA ALA A 74 11.46 10.25 -4.87
C ALA A 74 10.18 10.37 -5.70
N VAL A 75 9.00 10.17 -5.09
CA VAL A 75 7.70 10.19 -5.78
C VAL A 75 7.33 11.62 -6.18
N LYS A 76 6.86 11.74 -7.42
CA LYS A 76 6.21 12.95 -7.93
C LYS A 76 4.90 12.55 -8.58
N ALA A 77 3.79 13.16 -8.14
CA ALA A 77 2.45 12.75 -8.56
C ALA A 77 2.27 12.81 -10.09
N GLU A 78 2.88 13.79 -10.74
CA GLU A 78 2.83 13.99 -12.20
C GLU A 78 3.49 12.86 -13.02
N ASN A 79 4.29 12.00 -12.38
CA ASN A 79 4.93 10.86 -13.04
C ASN A 79 4.02 9.61 -13.12
N TYR A 80 2.84 9.64 -12.51
CA TYR A 80 1.95 8.49 -12.40
C TYR A 80 0.62 8.75 -13.11
N ASP A 81 0.12 7.72 -13.79
CA ASP A 81 -1.17 7.73 -14.47
C ASP A 81 -2.34 7.50 -13.49
N ALA A 82 -2.09 6.86 -12.34
CA ALA A 82 -3.11 6.49 -11.36
C ALA A 82 -2.52 6.31 -9.94
N LEU A 83 -3.43 6.32 -8.95
CA LEU A 83 -3.15 6.08 -7.53
C LEU A 83 -4.01 4.91 -7.02
N VAL A 84 -3.40 4.01 -6.25
CA VAL A 84 -4.06 2.96 -5.47
C VAL A 84 -3.79 3.22 -3.99
N ILE A 85 -4.86 3.15 -3.17
CA ILE A 85 -4.79 3.30 -1.71
C ILE A 85 -5.46 2.07 -1.10
N PRO A 86 -4.69 1.08 -0.60
CA PRO A 86 -5.24 -0.01 0.18
C PRO A 86 -5.92 0.49 1.46
N GLY A 87 -6.94 -0.22 1.90
CA GLY A 87 -7.60 -0.02 3.18
C GLY A 87 -6.80 -0.56 4.36
N GLY A 88 -7.50 -1.17 5.30
CA GLY A 88 -6.96 -1.54 6.61
C GLY A 88 -6.82 -0.33 7.52
N ARG A 89 -5.83 -0.37 8.42
CA ARG A 89 -5.60 0.70 9.41
C ARG A 89 -4.63 1.78 8.93
N ALA A 90 -3.85 1.53 7.88
CA ALA A 90 -2.90 2.50 7.35
C ALA A 90 -3.54 3.85 6.95
N PRO A 91 -4.70 3.89 6.26
CA PRO A 91 -5.32 5.17 5.89
C PRO A 91 -5.67 6.09 7.06
N GLU A 92 -5.90 5.54 8.27
CA GLU A 92 -6.24 6.34 9.46
C GLU A 92 -5.13 7.33 9.84
N TYR A 93 -3.87 6.90 9.77
CA TYR A 93 -2.74 7.78 10.10
C TYR A 93 -2.14 8.45 8.86
N LEU A 94 -2.17 7.79 7.69
CA LEU A 94 -1.65 8.38 6.46
C LEU A 94 -2.42 9.65 6.06
N ARG A 95 -3.72 9.73 6.33
CA ARG A 95 -4.52 10.95 6.08
C ARG A 95 -4.06 12.19 6.87
N LEU A 96 -3.29 11.98 7.94
CA LEU A 96 -2.76 13.06 8.78
C LEU A 96 -1.34 13.46 8.37
N ASN A 97 -0.73 12.75 7.41
CA ASN A 97 0.59 13.08 6.91
C ASN A 97 0.47 14.24 5.90
N GLU A 98 1.04 15.39 6.25
CA GLU A 98 1.05 16.60 5.41
C GLU A 98 2.09 16.57 4.28
N GLY A 99 2.89 15.49 4.17
CA GLY A 99 3.87 15.29 3.10
C GLY A 99 5.16 16.09 3.25
N GLY A 100 5.44 16.64 4.43
CA GLY A 100 6.58 17.52 4.67
C GLY A 100 7.80 16.82 5.27
N TYR A 101 8.80 16.52 4.44
CA TYR A 101 10.24 16.55 4.76
C TYR A 101 11.06 16.96 3.54
#